data_AF-A0A175VPI8-F1
#
_entry.id   AF-A0A175VPI8-F1
#
_cell.length_a   1.000
_cell.length_b   1.000
_cell.length_c   1.000
_cell.angle_alpha   90.00
_cell.angle_beta   90.00
_cell.angle_gamma   90.00
#
_symmetry.space_group_name_H-M   'P 1'
#
loop_
_entity.id
_entity.type
_entity.pdbx_description
1 polymer ?
#
loop_
_entity_poly.entity_id
_entity_poly.type
_entity_poly.pdbx_seq_one_letter_code
_entity_poly.pdbx_strand_id
1 'polypeptide(L)'
;MTGHFASFLLVISTLAVAGAIQTRCPWDPIIPSLRPSGSCGIPVDDDTDGLARENENVPWTQHPYCVAPLSTGSTEKFCVYSSSAFNYGSGVSLITTPRTAASIASEIQDPLPAWRFRRHLAHQGQLGTEVYDLPYAVTPIPGKGLGVVATKHIKQFEVIMTSFPAIIADNEFFPSEGEAGPIESPRLFQKALDQLPDKERFLALARSKGDDFHLVEDLIRTNAFGITVGGRDAKGVYPEIARLNHACDPNAFSKFTSRDLTMSAVATRDIMPGEEITISYIPLGMPTSRRHKALRNWGFNCTCDLCSAPSEAREASDRRRGQLFEVYYAIQEESTEYHSLVKLTREFIDLAQKERLIAKMGEYYRVFMGVYFEIGDLVSAKKYGQAALKLAEIFSDPEGVFCTGLRHDLGILERVLSDRQ
;
A
#
# COMPACT_ATOMS: atom_id res chain seq x y z
N MET A 1 27.44 38.15 38.47
CA MET A 1 26.70 36.91 38.78
C MET A 1 26.67 36.08 37.52
N THR A 2 27.48 35.02 37.50
CA THR A 2 27.66 34.09 36.38
C THR A 2 26.41 33.22 36.23
N GLY A 3 25.51 33.60 35.32
CA GLY A 3 24.33 32.81 34.98
C GLY A 3 24.68 31.64 34.08
N HIS A 4 25.25 30.58 34.64
CA HIS A 4 25.29 29.25 34.02
C HIS A 4 24.03 28.49 34.45
N PHE A 5 22.99 28.50 33.64
CA PHE A 5 21.92 27.51 33.75
C PHE A 5 21.47 27.07 32.36
N ALA A 6 22.03 25.92 31.98
CA ALA A 6 21.42 24.82 31.25
C ALA A 6 20.52 25.15 30.06
N SER A 7 21.07 24.92 28.87
CA SER A 7 20.33 24.48 27.68
C SER A 7 19.37 23.34 28.05
N PHE A 8 18.08 23.66 28.16
CA PHE A 8 17.03 22.65 28.08
C PHE A 8 16.95 22.18 26.63
N LEU A 9 17.80 21.21 26.30
CA LEU A 9 17.54 20.24 25.23
C LEU A 9 16.28 19.48 25.65
N LEU A 10 15.10 20.05 25.38
CA LEU A 10 13.88 19.25 25.37
C LEU A 10 13.97 18.40 24.09
N VAL A 11 14.56 17.23 24.26
CA VAL A 11 14.39 16.09 23.39
C VAL A 11 12.89 15.80 23.37
N ILE A 12 12.16 16.47 22.47
CA ILE A 12 10.90 15.91 21.96
C ILE A 12 11.35 14.88 20.96
N SER A 13 11.95 13.81 21.50
CA SER A 13 11.91 12.49 20.88
C SER A 13 10.50 12.35 20.36
N THR A 14 10.41 12.08 19.07
CA THR A 14 9.25 11.55 18.39
C THR A 14 8.58 10.55 19.32
N LEU A 15 7.68 11.08 20.14
CA LEU A 15 6.49 10.41 20.55
C LEU A 15 5.73 10.26 19.23
N ALA A 16 6.20 9.31 18.40
CA ALA A 16 5.40 8.15 18.14
C ALA A 16 4.88 7.70 19.51
N VAL A 17 3.89 8.44 20.01
CA VAL A 17 2.88 7.92 20.87
C VAL A 17 2.52 6.69 20.08
N ALA A 18 2.81 5.53 20.65
CA ALA A 18 2.05 4.33 20.43
C ALA A 18 0.61 4.67 20.83
N GLY A 19 0.02 5.65 20.14
CA GLY A 19 -1.33 6.15 20.22
C GLY A 19 -2.04 4.91 19.80
N ALA A 20 -2.53 4.25 20.86
CA ALA A 20 -2.71 2.82 20.96
C ALA A 20 -2.95 2.32 19.56
N ILE A 21 -1.94 1.66 18.97
CA ILE A 21 -2.14 1.03 17.67
C ILE A 21 -3.35 0.18 17.95
N GLN A 22 -4.49 0.65 17.50
CA GLN A 22 -5.72 -0.09 17.58
C GLN A 22 -5.53 -1.04 16.41
N THR A 23 -4.56 -1.96 16.55
CA THR A 23 -4.73 -3.33 16.12
C THR A 23 -6.15 -3.57 16.54
N ARG A 24 -7.08 -3.68 15.56
CA ARG A 24 -8.51 -3.75 15.86
C ARG A 24 -8.80 -4.87 16.87
N CYS A 25 -7.81 -5.75 17.07
CA CYS A 25 -7.59 -6.58 18.23
C CYS A 25 -6.31 -6.21 19.02
N PRO A 26 -6.38 -5.48 20.15
CA PRO A 26 -5.28 -5.44 21.10
C PRO A 26 -5.15 -6.84 21.71
N TRP A 27 -4.18 -7.62 21.23
CA TRP A 27 -3.88 -8.92 21.81
C TRP A 27 -3.03 -8.71 23.07
N ASP A 28 -3.57 -9.11 24.24
CA ASP A 28 -2.82 -9.30 25.47
C ASP A 28 -2.85 -10.80 25.82
N PRO A 29 -1.71 -11.52 25.87
CA PRO A 29 -1.68 -12.93 26.21
C PRO A 29 -2.21 -13.24 27.61
N ILE A 30 -2.24 -12.24 28.51
CA ILE A 30 -2.44 -12.46 29.94
C ILE A 30 -3.93 -12.43 30.31
N ILE A 31 -4.79 -11.71 29.58
CA ILE A 31 -6.17 -11.44 30.02
C ILE A 31 -7.19 -11.66 28.87
N PRO A 32 -7.74 -12.88 28.72
CA PRO A 32 -8.79 -13.16 27.73
C PRO A 32 -10.08 -12.34 27.91
N SER A 33 -10.36 -11.85 29.13
CA SER A 33 -11.57 -11.11 29.46
C SER A 33 -11.58 -9.65 29.01
N LEU A 34 -10.44 -9.09 28.58
CA LEU A 34 -10.37 -7.75 27.98
C LEU A 34 -10.68 -7.76 26.46
N ARG A 35 -11.02 -8.92 25.89
CA ARG A 35 -11.35 -9.07 24.47
C ARG A 35 -12.73 -8.48 24.18
N PRO A 36 -12.89 -7.62 23.17
CA PRO A 36 -14.19 -7.40 22.56
C PRO A 36 -14.70 -8.76 22.06
N SER A 37 -15.79 -9.24 22.65
CA SER A 37 -16.44 -10.48 22.25
C SER A 37 -16.82 -10.41 20.77
N GLY A 38 -16.29 -11.34 19.96
CA GLY A 38 -16.72 -11.58 18.57
C GLY A 38 -15.89 -10.95 17.45
N SER A 39 -14.87 -10.11 17.72
CA SER A 39 -14.09 -9.47 16.63
C SER A 39 -12.69 -10.02 16.42
N CYS A 40 -12.14 -10.76 17.38
CA CYS A 40 -10.73 -11.18 17.35
C CYS A 40 -10.57 -12.68 17.22
N GLY A 41 -9.93 -13.10 16.13
CA GLY A 41 -9.53 -14.49 15.94
C GLY A 41 -8.58 -14.94 17.05
N ILE A 42 -8.67 -16.20 17.43
CA ILE A 42 -7.63 -16.85 18.24
C ILE A 42 -6.50 -17.24 17.29
N PRO A 43 -5.21 -17.03 17.62
CA PRO A 43 -4.12 -17.60 16.84
C PRO A 43 -4.25 -19.12 16.77
N VAL A 44 -4.32 -19.63 15.55
CA VAL A 44 -4.46 -21.06 15.25
C VAL A 44 -3.28 -21.50 14.42
N ASP A 45 -2.68 -22.62 14.77
CA ASP A 45 -1.64 -23.30 13.99
C ASP A 45 -2.06 -24.74 13.68
N ASP A 46 -1.16 -25.51 13.07
CA ASP A 46 -1.37 -26.91 12.70
C ASP A 46 -1.66 -27.84 13.89
N ASP A 47 -1.17 -27.51 15.08
CA ASP A 47 -1.41 -28.28 16.31
C ASP A 47 -2.76 -27.94 16.98
N THR A 48 -3.27 -26.72 16.79
CA THR A 48 -4.45 -26.18 17.51
C THR A 48 -5.71 -26.05 16.65
N ASP A 49 -5.63 -26.24 15.34
CA ASP A 49 -6.75 -26.03 14.39
C ASP A 49 -7.96 -26.92 14.64
N GLY A 50 -7.76 -28.17 15.08
CA GLY A 50 -8.86 -29.08 15.41
C GLY A 50 -9.83 -28.48 16.43
N LEU A 51 -9.31 -27.94 17.53
CA LEU A 51 -10.10 -27.32 18.61
C LEU A 51 -10.73 -25.98 18.18
N ALA A 52 -10.06 -25.23 17.30
CA ALA A 52 -10.56 -23.95 16.85
C ALA A 52 -11.78 -24.10 15.91
N ARG A 53 -11.77 -25.13 15.05
CA ARG A 53 -12.89 -25.45 14.14
C ARG A 53 -14.14 -25.91 14.86
N GLU A 54 -13.99 -26.66 15.96
CA GLU A 54 -15.13 -27.07 16.81
C GLU A 54 -15.90 -25.87 17.40
N ASN A 55 -15.22 -24.73 17.57
CA ASN A 55 -15.82 -23.49 18.07
C ASN A 55 -16.30 -22.55 16.95
N GLU A 56 -16.29 -23.00 15.68
CA GLU A 56 -16.77 -22.28 14.48
C GLU A 56 -16.17 -20.86 14.26
N ASN A 57 -15.04 -20.54 14.90
CA ASN A 57 -14.51 -19.17 14.96
C ASN A 57 -13.35 -18.87 13.98
N VAL A 58 -13.14 -19.70 12.95
CA VAL A 58 -12.01 -19.52 12.02
C VAL A 58 -12.47 -19.26 10.57
N PRO A 59 -11.91 -18.25 9.88
CA PRO A 59 -12.26 -17.95 8.48
C PRO A 59 -11.63 -18.93 7.46
N TRP A 60 -10.77 -19.84 7.94
CA TRP A 60 -9.94 -20.70 7.11
C TRP A 60 -10.68 -21.97 6.69
N THR A 61 -10.84 -22.16 5.38
CA THR A 61 -11.49 -23.34 4.79
C THR A 61 -10.54 -24.54 4.68
N GLN A 62 -9.24 -24.31 4.78
CA GLN A 62 -8.20 -25.34 4.75
C GLN A 62 -7.48 -25.38 6.10
N HIS A 63 -7.04 -26.57 6.53
CA HIS A 63 -6.19 -26.73 7.70
C HIS A 63 -4.88 -25.94 7.52
N PRO A 64 -4.47 -25.11 8.51
CA PRO A 64 -3.18 -24.42 8.45
C PRO A 64 -2.04 -25.41 8.25
N TYR A 65 -1.13 -25.09 7.32
CA TYR A 65 0.08 -25.87 7.10
C TYR A 65 1.27 -25.06 7.57
N CYS A 66 1.88 -25.46 8.69
CA CYS A 66 2.95 -24.71 9.33
C CYS A 66 4.33 -25.32 9.11
N VAL A 67 5.35 -24.48 9.27
CA VAL A 67 6.75 -24.88 9.36
C VAL A 67 7.34 -24.37 10.66
N ALA A 68 8.46 -24.97 11.07
CA ALA A 68 9.20 -24.53 12.25
C ALA A 68 9.63 -23.06 12.13
N PRO A 69 9.88 -22.37 13.25
CA PRO A 69 10.34 -20.98 13.24
C PRO A 69 11.55 -20.77 12.34
N LEU A 70 11.55 -19.69 11.56
CA LEU A 70 12.58 -19.41 10.56
C LEU A 70 13.93 -19.00 11.17
N SER A 71 13.91 -18.50 12.42
CA SER A 71 15.09 -18.02 13.14
C SER A 71 15.29 -18.78 14.45
N THR A 72 16.55 -19.09 14.76
CA THR A 72 16.94 -19.68 16.05
C THR A 72 16.57 -18.77 17.21
N GLY A 73 15.85 -19.32 18.19
CA GLY A 73 15.40 -18.60 19.38
C GLY A 73 13.99 -18.00 19.25
N SER A 74 13.42 -17.96 18.05
CA SER A 74 12.01 -17.65 17.86
C SER A 74 11.16 -18.89 18.12
N THR A 75 9.99 -18.70 18.73
CA THR A 75 8.93 -19.70 18.82
C THR A 75 7.81 -19.46 17.80
N GLU A 76 7.93 -18.40 17.00
CA GLU A 76 6.91 -18.00 16.03
C GLU A 76 7.00 -18.88 14.77
N LYS A 77 6.02 -19.77 14.61
CA LYS A 77 5.81 -20.54 13.39
C LYS A 77 5.31 -19.64 12.26
N PHE A 78 5.56 -20.06 11.04
CA PHE A 78 4.90 -19.54 9.84
C PHE A 78 4.02 -20.62 9.24
N CYS A 79 2.85 -20.22 8.77
CA CYS A 79 1.87 -21.15 8.22
C CYS A 79 1.22 -20.60 6.95
N VAL A 80 0.68 -21.51 6.16
CA VAL A 80 -0.28 -21.22 5.10
C VAL A 80 -1.69 -21.25 5.66
N TYR A 81 -2.42 -20.15 5.57
CA TYR A 81 -3.84 -20.02 5.87
C TYR A 81 -4.60 -19.77 4.57
N SER A 82 -5.63 -20.55 4.27
CA SER A 82 -6.40 -20.35 3.05
C SER A 82 -7.90 -20.33 3.31
N SER A 83 -8.59 -19.39 2.65
CA SER A 83 -10.04 -19.32 2.64
C SER A 83 -10.54 -19.35 1.19
N SER A 84 -11.21 -20.43 0.81
CA SER A 84 -11.83 -20.59 -0.50
C SER A 84 -13.11 -19.76 -0.63
N ALA A 85 -13.72 -19.32 0.48
CA ALA A 85 -14.93 -18.49 0.46
C ALA A 85 -14.64 -17.03 0.07
N PHE A 86 -13.39 -16.58 0.23
CA PHE A 86 -12.99 -15.20 -0.07
C PHE A 86 -13.12 -14.87 -1.57
N ASN A 87 -13.43 -13.62 -1.88
CA ASN A 87 -13.59 -13.11 -3.26
C ASN A 87 -14.49 -14.01 -4.14
N TYR A 88 -15.72 -14.28 -3.69
CA TYR A 88 -16.73 -15.08 -4.40
C TYR A 88 -16.28 -16.47 -4.83
N GLY A 89 -15.48 -17.14 -4.00
CA GLY A 89 -14.99 -18.47 -4.35
C GLY A 89 -13.62 -18.48 -5.03
N SER A 90 -13.10 -17.32 -5.44
CA SER A 90 -11.75 -17.24 -6.03
C SER A 90 -10.67 -17.61 -5.00
N GLY A 91 -10.96 -17.33 -3.73
CA GLY A 91 -10.14 -17.64 -2.57
C GLY A 91 -8.96 -16.69 -2.36
N VAL A 92 -8.31 -16.88 -1.21
CA VAL A 92 -7.05 -16.23 -0.84
C VAL A 92 -6.21 -17.20 0.01
N SER A 93 -4.89 -17.11 -0.15
CA SER A 93 -3.92 -17.80 0.70
C SER A 93 -2.95 -16.81 1.33
N LEU A 94 -2.67 -16.97 2.61
CA LEU A 94 -1.76 -16.14 3.40
C LEU A 94 -0.62 -16.99 3.93
N ILE A 95 0.62 -16.54 3.73
CA ILE A 95 1.81 -17.13 4.33
C ILE A 95 2.28 -16.16 5.41
N THR A 96 1.91 -16.42 6.65
CA THR A 96 2.15 -15.51 7.77
C THR A 96 2.13 -16.24 9.10
N THR A 97 2.25 -15.51 10.20
CA THR A 97 2.26 -16.06 11.56
C THR A 97 0.83 -16.30 12.06
N PRO A 98 0.62 -17.23 13.01
CA PRO A 98 -0.68 -17.43 13.65
C PRO A 98 -1.29 -16.15 14.24
N ARG A 99 -0.44 -15.26 14.79
CA ARG A 99 -0.88 -13.98 15.37
C ARG A 99 -1.40 -13.03 14.30
N THR A 100 -0.66 -12.86 13.21
CA THR A 100 -1.08 -11.98 12.11
C THR A 100 -2.33 -12.51 11.44
N ALA A 101 -2.42 -13.81 11.16
CA ALA A 101 -3.61 -14.44 10.61
C ALA A 101 -4.85 -14.20 11.49
N ALA A 102 -4.73 -14.39 12.80
CA ALA A 102 -5.80 -14.10 13.75
C ALA A 102 -6.21 -12.62 13.77
N SER A 103 -5.25 -11.69 13.67
CA SER A 103 -5.51 -10.25 13.71
C SER A 103 -6.30 -9.72 12.52
N ILE A 104 -6.29 -10.45 11.39
CA ILE A 104 -7.02 -10.09 10.17
C ILE A 104 -8.16 -11.05 9.84
N ALA A 105 -8.54 -11.90 10.80
CA ALA A 105 -9.56 -12.92 10.56
C ALA A 105 -10.90 -12.29 10.14
N SER A 106 -11.25 -11.12 10.69
CA SER A 106 -12.49 -10.40 10.38
C SER A 106 -12.55 -9.91 8.94
N GLU A 107 -11.43 -9.49 8.37
CA GLU A 107 -11.29 -9.01 7.00
C GLU A 107 -11.45 -10.15 5.98
N ILE A 108 -11.11 -11.38 6.37
CA ILE A 108 -11.30 -12.58 5.55
C ILE A 108 -12.76 -13.08 5.64
N GLN A 109 -13.38 -12.96 6.82
CA GLN A 109 -14.74 -13.43 7.10
C GLN A 109 -15.84 -12.45 6.66
N ASP A 110 -15.54 -11.17 6.39
CA ASP A 110 -16.55 -10.13 6.13
C ASP A 110 -17.54 -10.63 5.05
N PRO A 111 -18.84 -10.83 5.40
CA PRO A 111 -19.86 -11.28 4.45
C PRO A 111 -20.32 -10.16 3.52
N LEU A 112 -20.02 -8.91 3.88
CA LEU A 112 -20.35 -7.69 3.15
C LEU A 112 -19.08 -6.83 2.96
N PRO A 113 -18.00 -7.34 2.33
CA PRO A 113 -16.97 -6.45 1.84
C PRO A 113 -17.68 -5.41 0.96
N ALA A 114 -17.19 -4.18 0.97
CA ALA A 114 -17.86 -3.05 0.31
C ALA A 114 -18.08 -3.22 -1.21
N TRP A 115 -17.77 -4.38 -1.80
CA TRP A 115 -18.04 -4.76 -3.19
C TRP A 115 -19.49 -4.59 -3.62
N ARG A 116 -20.51 -4.77 -2.75
CA ARG A 116 -21.93 -4.48 -3.15
C ARG A 116 -22.10 -3.04 -3.63
N PHE A 117 -21.20 -2.15 -3.19
CA PHE A 117 -21.16 -0.75 -3.58
C PHE A 117 -20.04 -0.43 -4.59
N ARG A 118 -19.12 -1.36 -4.90
CA ARG A 118 -18.03 -1.11 -5.85
C ARG A 118 -18.39 -1.63 -7.24
N ARG A 119 -18.90 -0.72 -8.08
CA ARG A 119 -19.21 -0.89 -9.51
C ARG A 119 -18.02 -1.31 -10.40
N HIS A 120 -16.81 -1.44 -9.86
CA HIS A 120 -15.55 -1.53 -10.62
C HIS A 120 -14.86 -2.90 -10.51
N LEU A 121 -15.60 -3.96 -10.16
CA LEU A 121 -15.00 -5.28 -9.99
C LEU A 121 -14.59 -5.88 -11.33
N ALA A 122 -13.33 -6.26 -11.37
CA ALA A 122 -12.55 -6.61 -12.55
C ALA A 122 -12.74 -8.05 -13.03
N HIS A 123 -13.77 -8.75 -12.58
CA HIS A 123 -14.10 -10.04 -13.17
C HIS A 123 -14.91 -9.81 -14.45
N GLN A 124 -14.27 -10.15 -15.58
CA GLN A 124 -14.98 -10.61 -16.78
C GLN A 124 -15.77 -11.91 -16.53
N GLY A 125 -15.57 -12.54 -15.38
CA GLY A 125 -16.43 -13.61 -14.90
C GLY A 125 -17.80 -13.03 -14.57
N GLN A 126 -18.75 -13.27 -15.47
CA GLN A 126 -20.19 -13.33 -15.21
C GLN A 126 -20.53 -13.37 -13.70
N LEU A 127 -20.81 -12.21 -13.09
CA LEU A 127 -21.56 -12.14 -11.85
C LEU A 127 -23.02 -12.39 -12.25
N GLY A 128 -23.35 -13.68 -12.44
CA GLY A 128 -24.59 -14.07 -13.11
C GLY A 128 -24.59 -13.68 -14.60
N THR A 129 -25.69 -13.10 -15.07
CA THR A 129 -25.89 -12.74 -16.49
C THR A 129 -25.50 -11.31 -16.84
N GLU A 130 -24.99 -10.51 -15.89
CA GLU A 130 -24.62 -9.11 -16.14
C GLU A 130 -23.21 -9.01 -16.73
N VAL A 131 -23.13 -8.59 -18.00
CA VAL A 131 -21.87 -8.16 -18.62
C VAL A 131 -21.59 -6.73 -18.15
N TYR A 132 -20.67 -6.57 -17.21
CA TYR A 132 -20.24 -5.24 -16.79
C TYR A 132 -19.39 -4.60 -17.89
N ASP A 133 -19.83 -3.44 -18.35
CA ASP A 133 -19.11 -2.63 -19.32
C ASP A 133 -18.00 -1.83 -18.63
N LEU A 134 -16.88 -2.54 -18.36
CA LEU A 134 -15.68 -2.01 -17.73
C LEU A 134 -15.13 -0.81 -18.53
N PRO A 135 -14.64 0.26 -17.87
CA PRO A 135 -14.07 1.41 -18.56
C PRO A 135 -12.66 1.15 -19.13
N TYR A 136 -12.25 -0.12 -19.19
CA TYR A 136 -10.96 -0.56 -19.70
C TYR A 136 -11.05 -1.96 -20.31
N ALA A 137 -10.03 -2.31 -21.09
CA ALA A 137 -9.82 -3.66 -21.62
C ALA A 137 -8.36 -4.09 -21.40
N VAL A 138 -8.17 -5.37 -21.07
CA VAL A 138 -6.85 -6.00 -21.11
C VAL A 138 -6.53 -6.34 -22.56
N THR A 139 -5.39 -5.89 -23.07
CA THR A 139 -5.02 -6.05 -24.48
C THR A 139 -3.51 -6.26 -24.64
N PRO A 140 -3.04 -6.94 -25.70
CA PRO A 140 -1.63 -6.96 -26.05
C PRO A 140 -1.09 -5.55 -26.32
N ILE A 141 0.02 -5.20 -25.69
CA ILE A 141 0.77 -3.95 -25.89
C ILE A 141 2.14 -4.28 -26.48
N PRO A 142 2.48 -3.72 -27.67
CA PRO A 142 3.76 -3.97 -28.32
C PRO A 142 4.96 -3.75 -27.38
N GLY A 143 5.81 -4.78 -27.23
CA GLY A 143 7.01 -4.73 -26.39
C GLY A 143 6.78 -4.81 -24.88
N LYS A 144 5.53 -4.88 -24.40
CA LYS A 144 5.19 -4.97 -22.97
C LYS A 144 4.40 -6.23 -22.58
N GLY A 145 4.02 -7.05 -23.57
CA GLY A 145 3.16 -8.22 -23.32
C GLY A 145 1.70 -7.79 -23.24
N LEU A 146 1.04 -8.01 -22.11
CA LEU A 146 -0.32 -7.51 -21.87
C LEU A 146 -0.26 -6.14 -21.18
N GLY A 147 -1.30 -5.34 -21.36
CA GLY A 147 -1.52 -4.11 -20.62
C GLY A 147 -3.00 -3.79 -20.54
N VAL A 148 -3.32 -2.67 -19.92
CA VAL A 148 -4.71 -2.23 -19.73
C VAL A 148 -4.89 -0.90 -20.44
N VAL A 149 -5.93 -0.79 -21.27
CA VAL A 149 -6.24 0.42 -22.05
C VAL A 149 -7.64 0.89 -21.69
N ALA A 150 -7.81 2.20 -21.50
CA ALA A 150 -9.11 2.80 -21.25
C ALA A 150 -10.02 2.67 -22.50
N THR A 151 -11.23 2.18 -22.31
CA THR A 151 -12.27 2.10 -23.36
C THR A 151 -13.23 3.29 -23.32
N LYS A 152 -13.21 4.04 -22.21
CA LYS A 152 -14.06 5.20 -21.94
C LYS A 152 -13.23 6.29 -21.27
N HIS A 153 -13.77 7.50 -21.23
CA HIS A 153 -13.21 8.59 -20.43
C HIS A 153 -13.36 8.24 -18.94
N ILE A 154 -12.24 8.20 -18.22
CA ILE A 154 -12.16 8.02 -16.77
C ILE A 154 -11.72 9.35 -16.19
N LYS A 155 -12.49 9.88 -15.22
CA LYS A 155 -12.18 11.19 -14.64
C LYS A 155 -11.11 11.06 -13.57
N GLN A 156 -10.38 12.15 -13.35
CA GLN A 156 -9.48 12.26 -12.21
C GLN A 156 -10.18 11.87 -10.89
N PHE A 157 -9.47 11.10 -10.06
CA PHE A 157 -9.89 10.55 -8.77
C PHE A 157 -10.93 9.41 -8.82
N GLU A 158 -11.37 8.98 -10.00
CA GLU A 158 -12.20 7.78 -10.11
C GLU A 158 -11.38 6.51 -9.81
N VAL A 159 -12.02 5.55 -9.13
CA VAL A 159 -11.48 4.20 -8.98
C VAL A 159 -11.68 3.46 -10.30
N ILE A 160 -10.60 3.14 -10.98
CA ILE A 160 -10.60 2.44 -12.27
C ILE A 160 -10.99 0.97 -12.07
N MET A 161 -10.31 0.32 -11.12
CA MET A 161 -10.48 -1.10 -10.80
C MET A 161 -10.15 -1.36 -9.33
N THR A 162 -10.71 -2.43 -8.79
CA THR A 162 -10.34 -2.98 -7.48
C THR A 162 -10.02 -4.45 -7.64
N SER A 163 -8.86 -4.85 -7.14
CA SER A 163 -8.34 -6.22 -7.17
C SER A 163 -8.27 -6.78 -5.75
N PHE A 164 -8.63 -8.06 -5.63
CA PHE A 164 -8.51 -8.81 -4.38
C PHE A 164 -7.20 -9.63 -4.38
N PRO A 165 -6.62 -9.90 -3.22
CA PRO A 165 -5.40 -10.70 -3.16
C PRO A 165 -5.67 -12.14 -3.60
N ALA A 166 -4.72 -12.74 -4.29
CA ALA A 166 -4.65 -14.21 -4.46
C ALA A 166 -3.74 -14.81 -3.40
N ILE A 167 -2.51 -14.30 -3.28
CA ILE A 167 -1.54 -14.72 -2.26
C ILE A 167 -1.01 -13.49 -1.53
N ILE A 168 -0.96 -13.54 -0.21
CA ILE A 168 -0.23 -12.59 0.65
C ILE A 168 0.86 -13.36 1.38
N ALA A 169 2.11 -12.91 1.30
CA ALA A 169 3.22 -13.55 2.00
C ALA A 169 4.02 -12.54 2.81
N ASP A 170 4.34 -12.90 4.05
CA ASP A 170 5.14 -12.08 4.96
C ASP A 170 6.50 -11.70 4.34
N ASN A 171 6.98 -10.50 4.62
CA ASN A 171 8.21 -10.01 4.00
C ASN A 171 9.47 -10.81 4.44
N GLU A 172 9.42 -11.57 5.55
CA GLU A 172 10.49 -12.50 5.93
C GLU A 172 10.81 -13.56 4.86
N PHE A 173 9.87 -13.85 3.95
CA PHE A 173 10.07 -14.79 2.84
C PHE A 173 10.79 -14.18 1.62
N PHE A 174 11.08 -12.88 1.64
CA PHE A 174 11.69 -12.17 0.52
C PHE A 174 12.93 -11.40 0.97
N PRO A 175 14.03 -12.10 1.33
CA PRO A 175 15.24 -11.45 1.77
C PRO A 175 15.88 -10.61 0.65
N SER A 176 16.87 -9.80 1.05
CA SER A 176 17.56 -8.87 0.14
C SER A 176 18.34 -9.62 -0.94
N GLU A 177 18.69 -8.93 -2.03
CA GLU A 177 19.53 -9.53 -3.08
C GLU A 177 20.85 -10.05 -2.50
N GLY A 178 21.14 -11.33 -2.74
CA GLY A 178 22.35 -12.00 -2.26
C GLY A 178 22.16 -12.82 -0.97
N GLU A 179 21.05 -12.64 -0.26
CA GLU A 179 20.71 -13.44 0.92
C GLU A 179 19.88 -14.67 0.53
N ALA A 180 20.17 -15.81 1.17
CA ALA A 180 19.39 -17.02 0.97
C ALA A 180 18.03 -16.90 1.67
N GLY A 181 16.96 -17.22 0.94
CA GLY A 181 15.61 -17.35 1.51
C GLY A 181 15.51 -18.52 2.50
N PRO A 182 14.46 -18.54 3.33
CA PRO A 182 14.18 -19.68 4.18
C PRO A 182 14.08 -20.98 3.37
N ILE A 183 14.71 -22.05 3.85
CA ILE A 183 14.76 -23.34 3.14
C ILE A 183 13.35 -23.90 2.85
N GLU A 184 12.40 -23.62 3.75
CA GLU A 184 11.02 -24.08 3.66
C GLU A 184 10.11 -23.21 2.76
N SER A 185 10.59 -22.05 2.27
CA SER A 185 9.77 -21.13 1.46
C SER A 185 9.13 -21.78 0.24
N PRO A 186 9.82 -22.60 -0.58
CA PRO A 186 9.22 -23.22 -1.75
C PRO A 186 8.00 -24.10 -1.41
N ARG A 187 8.03 -24.81 -0.27
CA ARG A 187 6.92 -25.66 0.18
C ARG A 187 5.72 -24.83 0.60
N LEU A 188 5.93 -23.75 1.35
CA LEU A 188 4.86 -22.85 1.76
C LEU A 188 4.23 -22.15 0.55
N PHE A 189 5.05 -21.68 -0.40
CA PHE A 189 4.55 -21.07 -1.63
C PHE A 189 3.72 -22.06 -2.46
N GLN A 190 4.22 -23.28 -2.68
CA GLN A 190 3.47 -24.29 -3.43
C GLN A 190 2.17 -24.65 -2.71
N LYS A 191 2.20 -24.80 -1.39
CA LYS A 191 1.01 -25.10 -0.59
C LYS A 191 -0.04 -23.99 -0.65
N ALA A 192 0.39 -22.72 -0.63
CA ALA A 192 -0.50 -21.58 -0.81
C ALA A 192 -1.17 -21.61 -2.19
N LEU A 193 -0.41 -21.87 -3.26
CA LEU A 193 -0.98 -22.01 -4.60
C LEU A 193 -1.98 -23.18 -4.69
N ASP A 194 -1.61 -24.34 -4.14
CA ASP A 194 -2.44 -25.56 -4.21
C ASP A 194 -3.78 -25.42 -3.47
N GLN A 195 -3.84 -24.53 -2.48
CA GLN A 195 -5.05 -24.27 -1.69
C GLN A 195 -5.97 -23.19 -2.32
N LEU A 196 -5.56 -22.54 -3.41
CA LEU A 196 -6.41 -21.59 -4.14
C LEU A 196 -7.38 -22.32 -5.08
N PRO A 197 -8.70 -22.05 -4.99
CA PRO A 197 -9.68 -22.56 -5.93
C PRO A 197 -9.44 -22.02 -7.36
N ASP A 198 -9.21 -20.71 -7.49
CA ASP A 198 -8.92 -20.05 -8.77
C ASP A 198 -7.40 -19.79 -8.92
N LYS A 199 -6.64 -20.88 -8.99
CA LYS A 199 -5.19 -20.81 -9.22
C LYS A 199 -4.82 -20.24 -10.59
N GLU A 200 -5.67 -20.39 -11.59
CA GLU A 200 -5.40 -19.92 -12.96
C GLU A 200 -5.31 -18.39 -13.01
N ARG A 201 -6.12 -17.70 -12.22
CA ARG A 201 -6.02 -16.25 -12.02
C ARG A 201 -4.64 -15.80 -11.53
N PHE A 202 -3.96 -16.61 -10.73
CA PHE A 202 -2.59 -16.36 -10.29
C PHE A 202 -1.54 -16.81 -11.32
N LEU A 203 -1.71 -18.00 -11.89
CA LEU A 203 -0.77 -18.59 -12.87
C LEU A 203 -0.72 -17.84 -14.21
N ALA A 204 -1.77 -17.09 -14.56
CA ALA A 204 -1.86 -16.29 -15.77
C ALA A 204 -1.10 -14.94 -15.69
N LEU A 205 -0.37 -14.66 -14.60
CA LEU A 205 0.42 -13.44 -14.42
C LEU A 205 1.80 -13.53 -15.10
N ALA A 206 2.43 -12.37 -15.29
CA ALA A 206 3.74 -12.29 -15.91
C ALA A 206 4.84 -12.92 -15.01
N ARG A 207 5.92 -13.41 -15.63
CA ARG A 207 7.07 -14.04 -14.96
C ARG A 207 8.36 -13.37 -15.39
N SER A 208 9.36 -13.31 -14.50
CA SER A 208 10.62 -12.63 -14.78
C SER A 208 11.74 -13.58 -15.25
N LYS A 209 11.88 -14.76 -14.61
CA LYS A 209 12.97 -15.69 -14.90
C LYS A 209 12.58 -16.77 -15.91
N GLY A 210 11.28 -17.08 -15.98
CA GLY A 210 10.76 -18.10 -16.90
C GLY A 210 11.20 -19.52 -16.58
N ASP A 211 11.94 -19.73 -15.49
CA ASP A 211 12.24 -21.05 -14.94
C ASP A 211 11.09 -21.55 -14.04
N ASP A 212 10.86 -22.86 -14.04
CA ASP A 212 9.75 -23.46 -13.29
C ASP A 212 10.16 -23.91 -11.86
N PHE A 213 11.47 -23.94 -11.54
CA PHE A 213 11.96 -24.47 -10.26
C PHE A 213 11.47 -23.65 -9.05
N HIS A 214 11.22 -22.36 -9.23
CA HIS A 214 10.65 -21.46 -8.22
C HIS A 214 9.43 -20.70 -8.76
N LEU A 215 8.57 -21.37 -9.54
CA LEU A 215 7.44 -20.76 -10.25
C LEU A 215 6.61 -19.79 -9.41
N VAL A 216 6.15 -20.23 -8.24
CA VAL A 216 5.27 -19.43 -7.37
C VAL A 216 6.02 -18.21 -6.82
N GLU A 217 7.29 -18.39 -6.43
CA GLU A 217 8.10 -17.29 -5.95
C GLU A 217 8.39 -16.26 -7.06
N ASP A 218 8.68 -16.70 -8.29
CA ASP A 218 8.87 -15.81 -9.45
C ASP A 218 7.59 -15.01 -9.73
N LEU A 219 6.42 -15.66 -9.71
CA LEU A 219 5.12 -15.00 -9.85
C LEU A 219 4.89 -13.95 -8.75
N ILE A 220 5.18 -14.27 -7.48
CA ILE A 220 5.04 -13.31 -6.38
C ILE A 220 6.03 -12.15 -6.54
N ARG A 221 7.32 -12.41 -6.76
CA ARG A 221 8.34 -11.37 -6.87
C ARG A 221 8.10 -10.44 -8.06
N THR A 222 7.53 -10.95 -9.14
CA THR A 222 7.24 -10.18 -10.36
C THR A 222 6.00 -9.29 -10.22
N ASN A 223 4.97 -9.74 -9.49
CA ASN A 223 3.64 -9.12 -9.53
C ASN A 223 3.12 -8.57 -8.18
N ALA A 224 3.85 -8.77 -7.08
CA ALA A 224 3.38 -8.38 -5.77
C ALA A 224 3.57 -6.89 -5.47
N PHE A 225 2.68 -6.39 -4.63
CA PHE A 225 2.72 -5.06 -4.04
C PHE A 225 3.18 -5.15 -2.60
N GLY A 226 4.03 -4.22 -2.16
CA GLY A 226 4.31 -4.03 -0.74
C GLY A 226 3.06 -3.51 -0.03
N ILE A 227 2.64 -4.22 1.02
CA ILE A 227 1.48 -3.89 1.84
C ILE A 227 1.81 -4.14 3.31
N THR A 228 1.00 -3.62 4.22
CA THR A 228 1.10 -3.93 5.66
C THR A 228 -0.19 -4.61 6.10
N VAL A 229 -0.07 -5.82 6.65
CA VAL A 229 -1.20 -6.67 7.06
C VAL A 229 -0.99 -7.08 8.51
N GLY A 230 -1.98 -6.80 9.38
CA GLY A 230 -1.86 -7.10 10.82
C GLY A 230 -0.63 -6.48 11.48
N GLY A 231 -0.18 -5.31 11.01
CA GLY A 231 1.01 -4.62 11.52
C GLY A 231 2.36 -5.18 11.02
N ARG A 232 2.36 -6.18 10.12
CA ARG A 232 3.58 -6.72 9.49
C ARG A 232 3.64 -6.35 8.03
N ASP A 233 4.85 -6.06 7.54
CA ASP A 233 5.07 -5.85 6.12
C ASP A 233 4.97 -7.18 5.36
N ALA A 234 4.30 -7.15 4.23
CA ALA A 234 4.01 -8.29 3.41
C ALA A 234 4.02 -7.93 1.92
N LYS A 235 4.06 -8.97 1.08
CA LYS A 235 3.88 -8.88 -0.36
C LYS A 235 2.54 -9.49 -0.72
N GLY A 236 1.65 -8.70 -1.30
CA GLY A 236 0.34 -9.15 -1.79
C GLY A 236 0.29 -9.19 -3.31
N VAL A 237 -0.12 -10.32 -3.89
CA VAL A 237 -0.37 -10.45 -5.32
C VAL A 237 -1.83 -10.18 -5.62
N TYR A 238 -2.07 -9.17 -6.47
CA TYR A 238 -3.38 -8.65 -6.83
C TYR A 238 -3.58 -8.80 -8.34
N PRO A 239 -4.11 -9.93 -8.82
CA PRO A 239 -4.02 -10.33 -10.22
C PRO A 239 -4.56 -9.33 -11.25
N GLU A 240 -5.60 -8.57 -10.92
CA GLU A 240 -6.20 -7.64 -11.88
C GLU A 240 -5.39 -6.35 -12.03
N ILE A 241 -4.92 -5.78 -10.92
CA ILE A 241 -4.08 -4.57 -10.96
C ILE A 241 -2.61 -4.90 -11.33
N ALA A 242 -2.15 -6.13 -11.10
CA ALA A 242 -0.83 -6.61 -11.55
C ALA A 242 -0.65 -6.57 -13.08
N ARG A 243 -1.74 -6.42 -13.85
CA ARG A 243 -1.69 -6.22 -15.31
C ARG A 243 -1.37 -4.79 -15.74
N LEU A 244 -1.35 -3.83 -14.80
CA LEU A 244 -1.02 -2.44 -15.11
C LEU A 244 0.49 -2.31 -15.32
N ASN A 245 0.88 -1.85 -16.52
CA ASN A 245 2.27 -1.62 -16.86
C ASN A 245 2.85 -0.40 -16.14
N HIS A 246 4.18 -0.35 -16.08
CA HIS A 246 4.90 0.78 -15.52
C HIS A 246 4.88 2.03 -16.41
N ALA A 247 4.66 3.19 -15.78
CA ALA A 247 5.14 4.47 -16.27
C ALA A 247 5.83 5.26 -15.15
N CYS A 248 6.91 5.98 -15.49
CA CYS A 248 7.56 6.93 -14.58
C CYS A 248 6.71 8.18 -14.29
N ASP A 249 5.71 8.42 -15.14
CA ASP A 249 4.70 9.46 -15.00
C ASP A 249 3.31 8.86 -15.26
N PRO A 250 2.79 8.09 -14.27
CA PRO A 250 1.59 7.28 -14.44
C PRO A 250 0.31 8.11 -14.38
N ASN A 251 -0.74 7.60 -15.02
CA ASN A 251 -2.09 8.16 -14.95
C ASN A 251 -2.99 7.50 -13.89
N ALA A 252 -2.49 6.48 -13.19
CA ALA A 252 -3.15 5.85 -12.05
C ALA A 252 -2.18 5.64 -10.87
N PHE A 253 -2.75 5.52 -9.67
CA PHE A 253 -2.03 5.24 -8.42
C PHE A 253 -2.62 4.03 -7.71
N SER A 254 -1.77 3.13 -7.21
CA SER A 254 -2.18 1.94 -6.48
C SER A 254 -2.46 2.29 -5.01
N LYS A 255 -3.71 2.10 -4.58
CA LYS A 255 -4.19 2.32 -3.21
C LYS A 255 -4.52 0.99 -2.54
N PHE A 256 -3.79 0.66 -1.48
CA PHE A 256 -4.16 -0.44 -0.60
C PHE A 256 -5.24 0.00 0.40
N THR A 257 -6.23 -0.86 0.66
CA THR A 257 -7.25 -0.67 1.68
C THR A 257 -7.27 -1.88 2.61
N SER A 258 -6.80 -1.71 3.85
CA SER A 258 -6.62 -2.80 4.81
C SER A 258 -7.94 -3.47 5.20
N ARG A 259 -9.03 -2.71 5.33
CA ARG A 259 -10.37 -3.22 5.73
C ARG A 259 -10.84 -4.40 4.87
N ASP A 260 -10.60 -4.34 3.56
CA ASP A 260 -11.05 -5.36 2.61
C ASP A 260 -9.86 -6.13 2.02
N LEU A 261 -8.63 -5.86 2.51
CA LEU A 261 -7.35 -6.30 1.96
C LEU A 261 -7.17 -6.04 0.45
N THR A 262 -7.85 -5.04 -0.11
CA THR A 262 -7.92 -4.79 -1.56
C THR A 262 -6.84 -3.82 -2.04
N MET A 263 -6.46 -3.97 -3.31
CA MET A 263 -5.66 -2.99 -4.05
C MET A 263 -6.49 -2.37 -5.17
N SER A 264 -6.60 -1.05 -5.18
CA SER A 264 -7.35 -0.28 -6.18
C SER A 264 -6.42 0.57 -7.03
N ALA A 265 -6.74 0.75 -8.30
CA ALA A 265 -6.10 1.77 -9.14
C ALA A 265 -6.99 3.01 -9.19
N VAL A 266 -6.46 4.15 -8.76
CA VAL A 266 -7.18 5.44 -8.72
C VAL A 266 -6.58 6.38 -9.76
N ALA A 267 -7.40 6.96 -10.62
CA ALA A 267 -6.95 7.88 -11.67
C ALA A 267 -6.33 9.15 -11.05
N THR A 268 -5.11 9.51 -11.46
CA THR A 268 -4.41 10.72 -11.01
C THR A 268 -4.71 11.94 -11.88
N ARG A 269 -5.27 11.71 -13.06
CA ARG A 269 -5.75 12.69 -14.03
C ARG A 269 -6.87 12.07 -14.86
N ASP A 270 -7.50 12.87 -15.70
CA ASP A 270 -8.38 12.33 -16.74
C ASP A 270 -7.61 11.38 -17.67
N ILE A 271 -8.22 10.24 -17.98
CA ILE A 271 -7.71 9.20 -18.88
C ILE A 271 -8.71 9.06 -20.02
N MET A 272 -8.27 9.34 -21.24
CA MET A 272 -9.09 9.30 -22.44
C MET A 272 -9.14 7.89 -23.04
N PRO A 273 -10.20 7.55 -23.79
CA PRO A 273 -10.26 6.28 -24.52
C PRO A 273 -9.01 6.07 -25.40
N GLY A 274 -8.44 4.87 -25.35
CA GLY A 274 -7.22 4.51 -26.08
C GLY A 274 -5.92 4.76 -25.31
N GLU A 275 -5.95 5.49 -24.20
CA GLU A 275 -4.76 5.63 -23.34
C GLU A 275 -4.49 4.35 -22.53
N GLU A 276 -3.21 3.96 -22.44
CA GLU A 276 -2.78 2.89 -21.54
C GLU A 276 -2.88 3.36 -20.08
N ILE A 277 -3.52 2.55 -19.24
CA ILE A 277 -3.62 2.76 -17.80
C ILE A 277 -2.34 2.21 -17.16
N THR A 278 -1.60 3.06 -16.47
CA THR A 278 -0.28 2.74 -15.93
C THR A 278 -0.15 3.17 -14.47
N ILE A 279 0.67 2.43 -13.72
CA ILE A 279 1.08 2.75 -12.36
C ILE A 279 2.61 2.90 -12.29
N SER A 280 3.15 3.36 -11.17
CA SER A 280 4.60 3.36 -10.96
C SER A 280 5.03 2.15 -10.13
N TYR A 281 6.04 1.42 -10.59
CA TYR A 281 6.66 0.31 -9.85
C TYR A 281 7.75 0.79 -8.89
N ILE A 282 8.10 2.07 -8.99
CA ILE A 282 9.14 2.73 -8.21
C ILE A 282 8.56 3.98 -7.53
N PRO A 283 9.23 4.55 -6.51
CA PRO A 283 8.81 5.83 -5.95
C PRO A 283 8.71 6.93 -7.02
N LEU A 284 7.64 7.75 -6.92
CA LEU A 284 7.44 8.90 -7.79
C LEU A 284 8.38 10.06 -7.42
N GLY A 285 8.51 11.04 -8.32
CA GLY A 285 9.26 12.29 -8.06
C GLY A 285 10.77 12.22 -8.30
N MET A 286 11.33 11.05 -8.64
CA MET A 286 12.78 10.92 -8.87
C MET A 286 13.24 11.44 -10.24
N PRO A 287 14.46 11.99 -10.38
CA PRO A 287 15.06 12.35 -11.69
C PRO A 287 15.44 11.10 -12.50
N THR A 288 15.67 11.27 -13.81
CA THR A 288 15.87 10.20 -14.80
C THR A 288 16.90 9.16 -14.36
N SER A 289 18.07 9.59 -13.89
CA SER A 289 19.15 8.67 -13.47
C SER A 289 18.73 7.76 -12.31
N ARG A 290 17.99 8.31 -11.33
CA ARG A 290 17.45 7.54 -10.19
C ARG A 290 16.31 6.62 -10.61
N ARG A 291 15.42 7.07 -11.51
CA ARG A 291 14.36 6.21 -12.07
C ARG A 291 14.94 5.02 -12.82
N HIS A 292 15.91 5.24 -13.71
CA HIS A 292 16.57 4.16 -14.45
C HIS A 292 17.33 3.21 -13.52
N LYS A 293 17.96 3.72 -12.46
CA LYS A 293 18.62 2.87 -11.45
C LYS A 293 17.59 1.99 -10.73
N ALA A 294 16.45 2.53 -10.34
CA ALA A 294 15.39 1.79 -9.65
C ALA A 294 14.67 0.76 -10.55
N LEU A 295 14.63 1.00 -11.86
CA LEU A 295 14.03 0.08 -12.84
C LEU A 295 14.97 -1.01 -13.37
N ARG A 296 16.26 -0.94 -13.04
CA ARG A 296 17.30 -1.79 -13.65
C ARG A 296 16.98 -3.28 -13.61
N ASN A 297 16.46 -3.77 -12.48
CA ASN A 297 16.22 -5.19 -12.25
C ASN A 297 14.86 -5.66 -12.78
N TRP A 298 14.05 -4.77 -13.37
CA TRP A 298 12.75 -5.11 -13.96
C TRP A 298 12.86 -5.64 -15.40
N GLY A 299 14.03 -5.57 -16.03
CA GLY A 299 14.25 -6.16 -17.36
C GLY A 299 13.66 -5.38 -18.54
N PHE A 300 13.24 -4.13 -18.35
CA PHE A 300 12.76 -3.26 -19.43
C PHE A 300 13.28 -1.82 -19.32
N ASN A 301 13.26 -1.09 -20.44
CA ASN A 301 13.48 0.35 -20.48
C ASN A 301 12.13 1.07 -20.58
N CYS A 302 11.83 1.98 -19.65
CA CYS A 302 10.56 2.69 -19.66
C CYS A 302 10.47 3.66 -20.87
N THR A 303 9.35 3.60 -21.60
CA THR A 303 9.08 4.42 -22.80
C THR A 303 7.93 5.43 -22.61
N CYS A 304 7.49 5.67 -21.37
CA CYS A 304 6.46 6.67 -21.08
C CYS A 304 6.87 8.09 -21.50
N ASP A 305 5.91 9.00 -21.61
CA ASP A 305 6.12 10.40 -22.05
C ASP A 305 7.28 11.09 -21.35
N LEU A 306 7.47 10.86 -20.05
CA LEU A 306 8.56 11.46 -19.29
C LEU A 306 9.94 10.93 -19.70
N CYS A 307 10.04 9.64 -20.04
CA CYS A 307 11.30 9.00 -20.45
C CYS A 307 11.59 9.18 -21.94
N SER A 308 10.55 9.30 -22.77
CA SER A 308 10.65 9.52 -24.21
C SER A 308 10.67 11.00 -24.62
N ALA A 309 10.50 11.93 -23.67
CA ALA A 309 10.55 13.37 -23.93
C ALA A 309 11.91 13.82 -24.54
N PRO A 310 11.89 14.90 -25.36
CA PRO A 310 13.10 15.56 -25.85
C PRO A 310 14.07 15.91 -24.71
N SER A 311 15.39 15.92 -25.00
CA SER A 311 16.44 16.12 -23.97
C SER A 311 16.19 17.35 -23.11
N GLU A 312 15.90 18.50 -23.72
CA GLU A 312 15.65 19.75 -23.00
C GLU A 312 14.47 19.67 -22.03
N ALA A 313 13.37 19.02 -22.45
CA ALA A 313 12.17 18.85 -21.62
C ALA A 313 12.43 17.90 -20.45
N ARG A 314 13.15 16.81 -20.71
CA ARG A 314 13.54 15.82 -19.69
C ARG A 314 14.54 16.40 -18.69
N GLU A 315 15.52 17.17 -19.14
CA GLU A 315 16.46 17.90 -18.28
C GLU A 315 15.74 18.97 -17.44
N ALA A 316 14.76 19.67 -18.00
CA ALA A 316 13.93 20.61 -17.26
C ALA A 316 13.10 19.91 -16.16
N SER A 317 12.53 18.74 -16.45
CA SER A 317 11.84 17.93 -15.44
C SER A 317 12.81 17.42 -14.37
N ASP A 318 13.99 16.95 -14.75
CA ASP A 318 15.01 16.48 -13.80
C ASP A 318 15.49 17.60 -12.87
N ARG A 319 15.66 18.83 -13.39
CA ARG A 319 15.94 20.01 -12.56
C ARG A 319 14.82 20.26 -11.54
N ARG A 320 13.55 20.27 -11.98
CA ARG A 320 12.40 20.47 -11.06
C ARG A 320 12.31 19.38 -10.00
N ARG A 321 12.58 18.11 -10.37
CA ARG A 321 12.60 16.97 -9.44
C ARG A 321 13.76 17.03 -8.46
N GLY A 322 14.92 17.52 -8.89
CA GLY A 322 16.03 17.86 -8.00
C GLY A 322 15.65 18.98 -7.03
N GLN A 323 15.07 20.07 -7.53
CA GLN A 323 14.60 21.18 -6.69
C GLN A 323 13.55 20.76 -5.67
N LEU A 324 12.61 19.88 -6.03
CA LEU A 324 11.64 19.33 -5.09
C LEU A 324 12.32 18.69 -3.88
N PHE A 325 13.38 17.92 -4.10
CA PHE A 325 14.16 17.32 -3.02
C PHE A 325 14.77 18.39 -2.12
N GLU A 326 15.52 19.34 -2.69
CA GLU A 326 16.19 20.41 -1.91
C GLU A 326 15.18 21.28 -1.13
N VAL A 327 14.09 21.69 -1.78
CA VAL A 327 13.03 22.50 -1.17
C VAL A 327 12.34 21.73 -0.03
N TYR A 328 12.12 20.43 -0.19
CA TYR A 328 11.51 19.59 0.85
C TYR A 328 12.35 19.52 2.12
N TYR A 329 13.68 19.42 2.00
CA TYR A 329 14.57 19.47 3.16
C TYR A 329 14.58 20.86 3.78
N ALA A 330 14.74 21.91 2.97
CA ALA A 330 14.74 23.30 3.47
C ALA A 330 13.45 23.67 4.23
N ILE A 331 12.30 23.13 3.85
CA ILE A 331 11.03 23.34 4.57
C ILE A 331 11.07 22.76 5.99
N GLN A 332 11.80 21.66 6.22
CA GLN A 332 11.86 20.94 7.49
C GLN A 332 13.02 21.39 8.39
N GLU A 333 13.93 22.22 7.88
CA GLU A 333 15.02 22.80 8.68
C GLU A 333 14.45 23.77 9.73
N GLU A 334 14.73 23.51 11.01
CA GLU A 334 14.28 24.35 12.14
C GLU A 334 14.78 25.81 12.02
N SER A 335 15.91 26.01 11.33
CA SER A 335 16.50 27.33 11.11
C SER A 335 15.80 28.17 10.03
N THR A 336 14.85 27.60 9.29
CA THR A 336 14.16 28.29 8.19
C THR A 336 13.21 29.35 8.71
N GLU A 337 13.52 30.61 8.42
CA GLU A 337 12.68 31.75 8.78
C GLU A 337 11.28 31.68 8.14
N TYR A 338 10.27 32.22 8.83
CA TYR A 338 8.86 32.17 8.40
C TYR A 338 8.63 32.62 6.96
N HIS A 339 9.23 33.75 6.55
CA HIS A 339 9.07 34.26 5.18
C HIS A 339 9.63 33.29 4.13
N SER A 340 10.79 32.69 4.43
CA SER A 340 11.42 31.66 3.60
C SER A 340 10.56 30.40 3.56
N LEU A 341 10.01 29.94 4.69
CA LEU A 341 9.10 28.80 4.74
C LEU A 341 7.87 28.99 3.84
N VAL A 342 7.23 30.16 3.88
CA VAL A 342 6.08 30.49 3.02
C VAL A 342 6.45 30.48 1.54
N LYS A 343 7.64 30.97 1.20
CA LYS A 343 8.15 30.94 -0.18
C LYS A 343 8.42 29.50 -0.63
N LEU A 344 9.13 28.72 0.19
CA LEU A 344 9.52 27.35 -0.11
C LEU A 344 8.31 26.43 -0.27
N THR A 345 7.32 26.53 0.61
CA THR A 345 6.09 25.70 0.51
C THR A 345 5.29 26.02 -0.75
N ARG A 346 5.20 27.29 -1.15
CA ARG A 346 4.59 27.69 -2.43
C ARG A 346 5.37 27.15 -3.62
N GLU A 347 6.70 27.29 -3.60
CA GLU A 347 7.58 26.77 -4.64
C GLU A 347 7.44 25.25 -4.78
N PHE A 348 7.44 24.52 -3.67
CA PHE A 348 7.25 23.08 -3.66
C PHE A 348 5.93 22.67 -4.32
N ILE A 349 4.82 23.35 -3.98
CA ILE A 349 3.50 23.04 -4.55
C ILE A 349 3.49 23.27 -6.06
N ASP A 350 4.05 24.38 -6.54
CA ASP A 350 4.15 24.68 -7.98
C ASP A 350 5.00 23.65 -8.74
N LEU A 351 6.16 23.29 -8.19
CA LEU A 351 7.01 22.25 -8.76
C LEU A 351 6.31 20.89 -8.79
N ALA A 352 5.65 20.50 -7.71
CA ALA A 352 4.97 19.21 -7.61
C ALA A 352 3.76 19.11 -8.55
N GLN A 353 3.05 20.22 -8.77
CA GLN A 353 1.98 20.30 -9.77
C GLN A 353 2.53 20.15 -11.19
N LYS A 354 3.62 20.86 -11.54
CA LYS A 354 4.29 20.72 -12.85
C LYS A 354 4.80 19.31 -13.11
N GLU A 355 5.22 18.61 -12.06
CA GLU A 355 5.68 17.21 -12.13
C GLU A 355 4.57 16.17 -11.90
N ARG A 356 3.30 16.60 -11.87
CA ARG A 356 2.10 15.75 -11.76
C ARG A 356 2.09 14.82 -10.54
N LEU A 357 2.66 15.26 -9.41
CA LEU A 357 2.82 14.44 -8.20
C LEU A 357 1.59 14.42 -7.27
N ILE A 358 0.39 14.60 -7.81
CA ILE A 358 -0.83 14.80 -7.01
C ILE A 358 -1.11 13.66 -6.03
N ALA A 359 -0.81 12.41 -6.40
CA ALA A 359 -1.00 11.25 -5.54
C ALA A 359 -0.11 11.26 -4.29
N LYS A 360 1.00 12.01 -4.30
CA LYS A 360 1.93 12.15 -3.15
C LYS A 360 1.70 13.44 -2.37
N MET A 361 0.88 14.36 -2.86
CA MET A 361 0.66 15.66 -2.21
C MET A 361 0.00 15.54 -0.83
N GLY A 362 -0.76 14.48 -0.56
CA GLY A 362 -1.27 14.20 0.79
C GLY A 362 -0.15 14.07 1.84
N GLU A 363 0.90 13.32 1.51
CA GLU A 363 2.07 13.13 2.38
C GLU A 363 2.84 14.45 2.58
N TYR A 364 3.06 15.22 1.51
CA TYR A 364 3.76 16.50 1.59
C TYR A 364 2.96 17.55 2.39
N TYR A 365 1.64 17.61 2.21
CA TYR A 365 0.81 18.51 3.01
C TYR A 365 0.77 18.12 4.50
N ARG A 366 0.91 16.84 4.86
CA ARG A 366 1.06 16.43 6.26
C ARG A 366 2.34 16.98 6.89
N VAL A 367 3.44 17.04 6.12
CA VAL A 367 4.69 17.66 6.58
C VAL A 367 4.50 19.16 6.76
N PHE A 368 3.88 19.84 5.79
CA PHE A 368 3.63 21.28 5.92
C PHE A 368 2.74 21.60 7.12
N MET A 369 1.71 20.78 7.37
CA MET A 369 0.89 20.87 8.58
C MET A 369 1.74 20.83 9.85
N GLY A 370 2.70 19.90 9.93
CA GLY A 370 3.61 19.78 11.08
C GLY A 370 4.49 21.01 11.26
N VAL A 371 5.19 21.43 10.21
CA VAL A 371 6.10 22.58 10.27
C VAL A 371 5.36 23.87 10.65
N TYR A 372 4.20 24.15 10.04
CA TYR A 372 3.41 25.34 10.38
C TYR A 372 2.82 25.28 11.81
N PHE A 373 2.55 24.09 12.33
CA PHE A 373 2.11 23.92 13.72
C PHE A 373 3.24 24.27 14.70
N GLU A 374 4.45 23.79 14.46
CA GLU A 374 5.62 24.00 15.32
C GLU A 374 5.97 25.50 15.47
N ILE A 375 5.89 26.26 14.39
CA ILE A 375 6.13 27.72 14.43
C ILE A 375 4.92 28.54 14.94
N GLY A 376 3.82 27.88 15.30
CA GLY A 376 2.62 28.52 15.87
C GLY A 376 1.65 29.14 14.86
N ASP A 377 1.85 28.98 13.55
CA ASP A 377 0.88 29.38 12.51
C ASP A 377 -0.18 28.28 12.33
N LEU A 378 -1.09 28.22 13.30
CA LEU A 378 -2.15 27.22 13.37
C LEU A 378 -3.14 27.31 12.20
N VAL A 379 -3.30 28.49 11.59
CA VAL A 379 -4.20 28.69 10.45
C VAL A 379 -3.63 27.99 9.22
N SER A 380 -2.35 28.20 8.92
CA SER A 380 -1.67 27.48 7.83
C SER A 380 -1.58 25.99 8.13
N ALA A 381 -1.31 25.59 9.37
CA ALA A 381 -1.28 24.20 9.78
C ALA A 381 -2.62 23.49 9.50
N LYS A 382 -3.74 24.10 9.91
CA LYS A 382 -5.08 23.56 9.63
C LYS A 382 -5.36 23.47 8.13
N LYS A 383 -5.04 24.52 7.37
CA LYS A 383 -5.21 24.55 5.91
C LYS A 383 -4.49 23.37 5.24
N TYR A 384 -3.22 23.15 5.57
CA TYR A 384 -2.45 22.06 4.99
C TYR A 384 -2.91 20.69 5.50
N GLY A 385 -3.29 20.56 6.78
CA GLY A 385 -3.86 19.32 7.30
C GLY A 385 -5.15 18.92 6.57
N GLN A 386 -6.06 19.86 6.30
CA GLN A 386 -7.29 19.60 5.54
C GLN A 386 -7.00 19.21 4.09
N ALA A 387 -6.02 19.87 3.45
CA ALA A 387 -5.58 19.50 2.11
C ALA A 387 -4.92 18.11 2.07
N ALA A 388 -4.16 17.76 3.11
CA ALA A 388 -3.55 16.45 3.29
C ALA A 388 -4.64 15.37 3.38
N LEU A 389 -5.60 15.53 4.30
CA LEU A 389 -6.68 14.57 4.52
C LEU A 389 -7.52 14.36 3.26
N LYS A 390 -7.89 15.43 2.54
CA LYS A 390 -8.66 15.34 1.30
C LYS A 390 -7.99 14.45 0.25
N LEU A 391 -6.68 14.55 0.07
CA LEU A 391 -5.94 13.71 -0.88
C LEU A 391 -5.64 12.33 -0.32
N ALA A 392 -5.39 12.23 0.99
CA ALA A 392 -5.17 10.96 1.69
C ALA A 392 -6.39 10.03 1.55
N GLU A 393 -7.61 10.55 1.70
CA GLU A 393 -8.84 9.74 1.56
C GLU A 393 -9.04 9.22 0.13
N ILE A 394 -8.47 9.89 -0.86
CA ILE A 394 -8.48 9.45 -2.26
C ILE A 394 -7.43 8.35 -2.49
N PHE A 395 -6.17 8.60 -2.13
CA PHE A 395 -5.02 7.77 -2.54
C PHE A 395 -4.47 6.81 -1.48
N SER A 396 -4.86 6.97 -0.22
CA SER A 396 -4.46 6.14 0.91
C SER A 396 -5.66 5.43 1.53
N ASP A 397 -5.38 4.43 2.37
CA ASP A 397 -6.41 3.75 3.15
C ASP A 397 -7.13 4.75 4.09
N PRO A 398 -8.44 4.99 3.93
CA PRO A 398 -9.19 5.92 4.79
C PRO A 398 -9.19 5.51 6.27
N GLU A 399 -9.02 4.22 6.56
CA GLU A 399 -8.98 3.67 7.91
C GLU A 399 -7.55 3.37 8.37
N GLY A 400 -6.56 3.55 7.50
CA GLY A 400 -5.15 3.33 7.80
C GLY A 400 -4.56 4.42 8.67
N VAL A 401 -3.39 4.11 9.26
CA VAL A 401 -2.67 4.98 10.22
C VAL A 401 -2.43 6.40 9.72
N PHE A 402 -2.23 6.58 8.42
CA PHE A 402 -2.00 7.89 7.83
C PHE A 402 -3.25 8.79 7.90
N CYS A 403 -4.41 8.27 7.50
CA CYS A 403 -5.66 9.02 7.52
C CYS A 403 -6.19 9.22 8.95
N THR A 404 -6.12 8.18 9.79
CA THR A 404 -6.58 8.28 11.18
C THR A 404 -5.70 9.23 11.99
N GLY A 405 -4.38 9.20 11.80
CA GLY A 405 -3.45 10.18 12.37
C GLY A 405 -3.76 11.61 11.91
N LEU A 406 -3.99 11.83 10.62
CA LEU A 406 -4.38 13.14 10.08
C LEU A 406 -5.68 13.67 10.71
N ARG A 407 -6.72 12.83 10.86
CA ARG A 407 -7.98 13.24 11.50
C ARG A 407 -7.78 13.59 12.97
N HIS A 408 -7.00 12.79 13.70
CA HIS A 408 -6.67 13.06 15.09
C HIS A 408 -5.96 14.40 15.26
N ASP A 409 -4.92 14.64 14.46
CA ASP A 409 -4.11 15.85 14.55
C ASP A 409 -4.89 17.09 14.14
N LEU A 410 -5.76 16.99 13.12
CA LEU A 410 -6.72 18.04 12.78
C LEU A 410 -7.69 18.32 13.94
N GLY A 411 -8.20 17.29 14.61
CA GLY A 411 -9.06 17.46 15.77
C GLY A 411 -8.37 18.13 16.97
N ILE A 412 -7.05 17.98 17.11
CA ILE A 412 -6.25 18.76 18.08
C ILE A 412 -6.15 20.21 17.62
N LEU A 413 -5.76 20.47 16.36
CA LEU A 413 -5.64 21.82 15.82
C LEU A 413 -6.94 22.62 15.94
N GLU A 414 -8.09 21.98 15.68
CA GLU A 414 -9.39 22.63 15.75
C GLU A 414 -9.77 23.05 17.15
N ARG A 415 -9.45 22.23 18.16
CA ARG A 415 -9.64 22.57 19.58
C ARG A 415 -8.74 23.72 20.02
N VAL A 416 -7.46 23.69 19.64
CA VAL A 416 -6.53 24.78 20.00
C VAL A 416 -6.94 26.10 19.34
N LEU A 417 -7.46 26.06 18.10
CA LEU A 417 -7.97 27.24 17.42
C LEU A 417 -9.26 27.77 18.05
N SER A 418 -10.16 26.91 18.52
CA SER A 418 -11.38 27.35 19.20
C SER A 418 -11.09 27.98 20.55
N ASP A 419 -10.11 27.48 21.30
CA ASP A 419 -9.77 28.01 22.63
C ASP A 419 -9.05 29.38 22.57
N ARG A 420 -8.59 29.79 21.38
CA ARG A 420 -7.96 31.10 21.13
C ARG A 420 -8.95 32.18 20.65
N GLN A 421 -10.16 31.80 20.25
CA GLN A 421 -11.23 32.71 19.84
C GLN A 421 -12.07 33.10 21.06
#